data_AF-A0A258WTJ0-F1
#
_entry.id   AF-A0A258WTJ0-F1
#
_cell.length_a   1.000
_cell.length_b   1.000
_cell.length_c   1.000
_cell.angle_alpha   90.00
_cell.angle_beta   90.00
_cell.angle_gamma   90.00
#
_symmetry.space_group_name_H-M   'P 1'
#
loop_
_entity.id
_entity.type
_entity.pdbx_description
1 polymer ?
#
loop_
_entity_poly.entity_id
_entity_poly.type
_entity_poly.pdbx_seq_one_letter_code
_entity_poly.pdbx_strand_id
1 'polypeptide(L)'
;MSLLLAATSLSVPVLALAAAPTSREAELEARLLRLEAEMSAMKADLQQARADRAAASTTEAAQALTIARAAETKADAAAAKLAVIEATPQPDGFKVGGTTWKMGGFVKVVGSVTRFGNGELAGGSLGKEFFLPQQIPVGGAASTDVIGHARQTRLFFSTSTPVAGKALKGHVEFDFALAAAPLGAQRATNAYTPTFRRGFISYGNLLIGQEWTTFQNPAHLPESTDFVGPMDGSIFVRQMMVQYRQPLSEGLDLYLAAENPQTETITS
;
A
#
# COMPACT_ATOMS: atom_id res chain seq x y z
N MET A 1 -67.73 -6.05 -61.58
CA MET A 1 -67.33 -7.45 -61.84
C MET A 1 -67.49 -8.21 -60.53
N SER A 2 -68.59 -8.98 -60.41
CA SER A 2 -68.87 -10.18 -59.56
C SER A 2 -68.74 -10.10 -58.02
N LEU A 3 -69.60 -10.67 -57.15
CA LEU A 3 -70.92 -11.35 -57.18
C LEU A 3 -71.37 -11.52 -55.69
N LEU A 4 -72.68 -11.66 -55.40
CA LEU A 4 -73.27 -11.81 -54.04
C LEU A 4 -74.31 -12.96 -54.07
N LEU A 5 -74.46 -13.79 -53.01
CA LEU A 5 -75.71 -14.56 -52.69
C LEU A 5 -75.68 -15.25 -51.28
N ALA A 6 -76.86 -15.56 -50.70
CA ALA A 6 -77.15 -15.97 -49.29
C ALA A 6 -78.05 -17.25 -49.16
N ALA A 7 -78.22 -17.85 -47.95
CA ALA A 7 -79.47 -18.50 -47.37
C ALA A 7 -79.27 -19.44 -46.11
N THR A 8 -80.35 -19.72 -45.33
CA THR A 8 -80.51 -20.36 -43.96
C THR A 8 -81.61 -21.48 -43.83
N SER A 9 -81.67 -22.33 -42.76
CA SER A 9 -82.84 -23.20 -42.32
C SER A 9 -82.81 -23.79 -40.85
N LEU A 10 -83.93 -24.35 -40.27
CA LEU A 10 -84.18 -24.71 -38.81
C LEU A 10 -85.29 -25.82 -38.50
N SER A 11 -85.28 -26.60 -37.37
CA SER A 11 -86.42 -27.41 -36.72
C SER A 11 -86.15 -28.14 -35.31
N VAL A 12 -87.15 -28.74 -34.56
CA VAL A 12 -87.36 -28.95 -33.02
C VAL A 12 -87.81 -30.41 -32.49
N PRO A 13 -87.82 -30.83 -31.14
CA PRO A 13 -88.05 -32.23 -30.55
C PRO A 13 -89.10 -32.50 -29.34
N VAL A 14 -89.15 -33.71 -28.65
CA VAL A 14 -90.09 -34.23 -27.52
C VAL A 14 -89.45 -35.23 -26.42
N LEU A 15 -90.10 -35.59 -25.24
CA LEU A 15 -89.62 -36.08 -23.86
C LEU A 15 -90.27 -37.38 -23.15
N ALA A 16 -89.69 -38.02 -22.04
CA ALA A 16 -90.25 -39.05 -21.03
C ALA A 16 -89.40 -39.41 -19.68
N LEU A 17 -89.87 -40.21 -18.63
CA LEU A 17 -89.38 -40.38 -17.16
C LEU A 17 -89.32 -41.83 -16.41
N ALA A 18 -88.67 -42.09 -15.18
CA ALA A 18 -88.37 -43.41 -14.41
C ALA A 18 -88.20 -43.47 -12.77
N ALA A 19 -87.79 -44.60 -12.04
CA ALA A 19 -87.81 -44.94 -10.50
C ALA A 19 -86.50 -45.53 -9.70
N ALA A 20 -86.48 -45.87 -8.33
CA ALA A 20 -85.40 -45.70 -7.21
C ALA A 20 -84.66 -46.90 -6.36
N PRO A 21 -83.60 -46.68 -5.44
CA PRO A 21 -82.52 -47.64 -4.87
C PRO A 21 -82.43 -48.09 -3.33
N THR A 22 -81.36 -48.82 -2.80
CA THR A 22 -81.24 -49.62 -1.49
C THR A 22 -80.26 -49.14 -0.32
N SER A 23 -80.19 -49.83 0.86
CA SER A 23 -79.59 -49.31 2.15
C SER A 23 -78.07 -49.32 2.34
N ARG A 24 -77.31 -50.29 1.80
CA ARG A 24 -75.83 -50.29 1.83
C ARG A 24 -75.27 -49.20 0.90
N GLU A 25 -76.00 -48.92 -0.18
CA GLU A 25 -75.70 -47.83 -1.12
C GLU A 25 -75.81 -46.49 -0.40
N ALA A 26 -76.83 -46.29 0.44
CA ALA A 26 -76.99 -45.10 1.26
C ALA A 26 -75.83 -44.84 2.26
N GLU A 27 -75.25 -45.87 2.90
CA GLU A 27 -74.11 -45.68 3.81
C GLU A 27 -72.82 -45.33 3.06
N LEU A 28 -72.59 -45.96 1.90
CA LEU A 28 -71.44 -45.67 1.04
C LEU A 28 -71.54 -44.26 0.46
N GLU A 29 -72.73 -43.83 0.03
CA GLU A 29 -73.02 -42.45 -0.39
C GLU A 29 -72.74 -41.45 0.74
N ALA A 30 -73.16 -41.75 1.98
CA ALA A 30 -72.87 -40.89 3.12
C ALA A 30 -71.37 -40.74 3.40
N ARG A 31 -70.58 -41.82 3.24
CA ARG A 31 -69.11 -41.77 3.38
C ARG A 31 -68.44 -41.04 2.22
N LEU A 32 -68.93 -41.24 0.99
CA LEU A 32 -68.45 -40.53 -0.19
C LEU A 32 -68.69 -39.02 -0.03
N LEU A 33 -69.88 -38.61 0.38
CA LEU A 33 -70.20 -37.20 0.64
C LEU A 33 -69.31 -36.59 1.71
N ARG A 34 -68.98 -37.34 2.78
CA ARG A 34 -68.06 -36.88 3.82
C ARG A 34 -66.63 -36.73 3.29
N LEU A 35 -66.14 -37.71 2.53
CA LEU A 35 -64.81 -37.65 1.91
C LEU A 35 -64.71 -36.52 0.87
N GLU A 36 -65.76 -36.28 0.10
CA GLU A 36 -65.84 -35.15 -0.84
C GLU A 36 -65.82 -33.81 -0.11
N ALA A 37 -66.53 -33.70 1.01
CA ALA A 37 -66.48 -32.51 1.86
C ALA A 37 -65.09 -32.28 2.47
N GLU A 38 -64.45 -33.33 2.99
CA GLU A 38 -63.08 -33.26 3.54
C GLU A 38 -62.06 -32.90 2.45
N MET A 39 -62.19 -33.46 1.23
CA MET A 39 -61.35 -33.12 0.08
C MET A 39 -61.57 -31.69 -0.41
N SER A 40 -62.80 -31.17 -0.34
CA SER A 40 -63.10 -29.78 -0.66
C SER A 40 -62.46 -28.83 0.36
N ALA A 41 -62.53 -29.16 1.65
CA ALA A 41 -61.90 -28.40 2.72
C ALA A 41 -60.36 -28.38 2.55
N MET A 42 -59.75 -29.54 2.30
CA MET A 42 -58.30 -29.63 2.08
C MET A 42 -57.83 -28.85 0.84
N LYS A 43 -58.63 -28.83 -0.24
CA LYS A 43 -58.34 -28.00 -1.42
C LYS A 43 -58.39 -26.51 -1.11
N ALA A 44 -59.36 -26.08 -0.28
CA ALA A 44 -59.46 -24.69 0.16
C ALA A 44 -58.25 -24.30 1.03
N ASP A 45 -57.87 -25.14 2.00
CA ASP A 45 -56.69 -24.92 2.84
C ASP A 45 -55.39 -24.85 2.02
N LEU A 46 -55.24 -25.72 1.02
CA LEU A 46 -54.08 -25.69 0.12
C LEU A 46 -54.05 -24.42 -0.73
N GLN A 47 -55.20 -23.93 -1.21
CA GLN A 47 -55.27 -22.66 -1.93
C GLN A 47 -54.91 -21.48 -1.03
N GLN A 48 -55.40 -21.48 0.21
CA GLN A 48 -55.05 -20.45 1.21
C GLN A 48 -53.56 -20.48 1.54
N ALA A 49 -52.99 -21.65 1.84
CA ALA A 49 -51.56 -21.79 2.13
C ALA A 49 -50.67 -21.38 0.95
N ARG A 50 -51.11 -21.62 -0.29
CA ARG A 50 -50.42 -21.13 -1.50
C ARG A 50 -50.51 -19.61 -1.63
N ALA A 51 -51.65 -19.00 -1.32
CA ALA A 51 -51.82 -17.55 -1.32
C ALA A 51 -50.96 -16.87 -0.25
N ASP A 52 -50.94 -17.41 0.98
CA ASP A 52 -50.12 -16.89 2.08
C ASP A 52 -48.63 -17.00 1.77
N ARG A 53 -48.19 -18.10 1.16
CA ARG A 53 -46.80 -18.29 0.73
C ARG A 53 -46.40 -17.34 -0.41
N ALA A 54 -47.31 -17.01 -1.32
CA ALA A 54 -47.07 -16.02 -2.37
C ALA A 54 -47.01 -14.58 -1.83
N ALA A 55 -47.81 -14.26 -0.80
CA ALA A 55 -47.75 -12.98 -0.10
C ALA A 55 -46.46 -12.84 0.73
N ALA A 56 -46.01 -13.92 1.38
CA ALA A 56 -44.75 -13.94 2.11
C ALA A 56 -43.54 -13.75 1.17
N SER A 57 -43.50 -14.47 0.04
CA SER A 57 -42.37 -14.37 -0.91
C SER A 57 -42.25 -12.99 -1.57
N THR A 58 -43.38 -12.32 -1.84
CA THR A 58 -43.38 -10.95 -2.38
C THR A 58 -42.91 -9.92 -1.35
N THR A 59 -43.26 -10.11 -0.07
CA THR A 59 -42.80 -9.25 1.03
C THR A 59 -41.29 -9.42 1.28
N GLU A 60 -40.79 -10.66 1.28
CA GLU A 60 -39.36 -10.96 1.41
C GLU A 60 -38.56 -10.38 0.24
N ALA A 61 -39.06 -10.49 -1.00
CA ALA A 61 -38.42 -9.90 -2.17
C ALA A 61 -38.37 -8.35 -2.10
N ALA A 62 -39.43 -7.70 -1.62
CA ALA A 62 -39.46 -6.26 -1.43
C ALA A 62 -38.50 -5.79 -0.32
N GLN A 63 -38.38 -6.56 0.77
CA GLN A 63 -37.41 -6.30 1.84
C GLN A 63 -35.97 -6.49 1.36
N ALA A 64 -35.70 -7.56 0.61
CA ALA A 64 -34.38 -7.81 0.00
C ALA A 64 -33.97 -6.68 -0.96
N LEU A 65 -34.89 -6.18 -1.79
CA LEU A 65 -34.64 -5.05 -2.68
C LEU A 65 -34.37 -3.75 -1.89
N THR A 66 -35.05 -3.55 -0.77
CA THR A 66 -34.84 -2.37 0.10
C THR A 66 -33.48 -2.43 0.79
N ILE A 67 -33.08 -3.62 1.29
CA ILE A 67 -31.77 -3.83 1.90
C ILE A 67 -30.65 -3.66 0.86
N ALA A 68 -30.83 -4.20 -0.35
CA ALA A 68 -29.88 -4.05 -1.45
C ALA A 68 -29.68 -2.56 -1.84
N ARG A 69 -30.77 -1.79 -2.01
CA ARG A 69 -30.70 -0.35 -2.29
C ARG A 69 -30.04 0.44 -1.16
N ALA A 70 -30.31 0.08 0.09
CA ALA A 70 -29.66 0.71 1.24
C ALA A 70 -28.16 0.37 1.33
N ALA A 71 -27.77 -0.84 0.95
CA ALA A 71 -26.37 -1.25 0.85
C ALA A 71 -25.64 -0.52 -0.28
N GLU A 72 -26.27 -0.39 -1.45
CA GLU A 72 -25.77 0.37 -2.59
C GLU A 72 -25.56 1.85 -2.23
N THR A 73 -26.55 2.49 -1.61
CA THR A 73 -26.44 3.89 -1.15
C THR A 73 -25.28 4.08 -0.15
N LYS A 74 -25.05 3.10 0.74
CA LYS A 74 -23.92 3.15 1.68
C LYS A 74 -22.58 2.92 0.99
N ALA A 75 -22.53 2.04 -0.02
CA ALA A 75 -21.34 1.79 -0.82
C ALA A 75 -20.96 3.04 -1.63
N ASP A 76 -21.93 3.71 -2.26
CA ASP A 76 -21.71 4.96 -3.00
C ASP A 76 -21.21 6.08 -2.08
N ALA A 77 -21.81 6.21 -0.88
CA ALA A 77 -21.34 7.18 0.11
C ALA A 77 -19.92 6.87 0.62
N ALA A 78 -19.54 5.60 0.72
CA ALA A 78 -18.18 5.20 1.07
C ALA A 78 -17.19 5.48 -0.07
N ALA A 79 -17.57 5.17 -1.31
CA ALA A 79 -16.79 5.45 -2.51
C ALA A 79 -16.56 6.97 -2.68
N ALA A 80 -17.59 7.79 -2.44
CA ALA A 80 -17.46 9.25 -2.48
C ALA A 80 -16.49 9.78 -1.41
N LYS A 81 -16.50 9.23 -0.20
CA LYS A 81 -15.54 9.60 0.86
C LYS A 81 -14.11 9.17 0.52
N LEU A 82 -13.94 7.98 -0.05
CA LEU A 82 -12.65 7.48 -0.51
C LEU A 82 -12.08 8.37 -1.63
N ALA A 83 -12.88 8.73 -2.62
CA ALA A 83 -12.48 9.63 -3.69
C ALA A 83 -12.04 11.01 -3.18
N VAL A 84 -12.68 11.55 -2.13
CA VAL A 84 -12.27 12.81 -1.49
C VAL A 84 -10.92 12.66 -0.75
N ILE A 85 -10.68 11.53 -0.10
CA ILE A 85 -9.40 11.26 0.58
C ILE A 85 -8.27 11.10 -0.44
N GLU A 86 -8.51 10.36 -1.53
CA GLU A 86 -7.53 10.13 -2.60
C GLU A 86 -7.23 11.40 -3.41
N ALA A 87 -8.23 12.27 -3.62
CA ALA A 87 -8.05 13.53 -4.33
C ALA A 87 -7.44 14.64 -3.47
N THR A 88 -7.38 14.48 -2.15
CA THR A 88 -6.74 15.45 -1.26
C THR A 88 -5.23 15.19 -1.26
N PRO A 89 -4.38 16.11 -1.75
CA PRO A 89 -2.93 15.96 -1.63
C PRO A 89 -2.58 15.85 -0.15
N GLN A 90 -2.13 14.67 0.28
CA GLN A 90 -1.62 14.51 1.63
C GLN A 90 -0.45 15.49 1.80
N PRO A 91 -0.52 16.44 2.74
CA PRO A 91 0.59 17.33 2.98
C PRO A 91 1.81 16.48 3.33
N ASP A 92 2.91 16.72 2.62
CA ASP A 92 4.18 16.07 2.91
C ASP A 92 4.65 16.54 4.31
N GLY A 93 4.47 15.68 5.31
CA GLY A 93 4.79 15.94 6.71
C GLY A 93 3.62 16.38 7.60
N PHE A 94 3.92 16.67 8.87
CA PHE A 94 2.97 17.14 9.88
C PHE A 94 3.40 18.50 10.46
N LYS A 95 2.46 19.29 10.95
CA LYS A 95 2.76 20.61 11.55
C LYS A 95 2.80 20.54 13.08
N VAL A 96 3.80 21.21 13.66
CA VAL A 96 3.90 21.50 15.10
C VAL A 96 4.07 23.01 15.24
N GLY A 97 3.01 23.70 15.65
CA GLY A 97 2.95 25.16 15.61
C GLY A 97 3.17 25.69 14.19
N GLY A 98 4.08 26.64 14.04
CA GLY A 98 4.48 27.20 12.74
C GLY A 98 5.44 26.33 11.91
N THR A 99 5.88 25.19 12.43
CA THR A 99 6.92 24.36 11.80
C THR A 99 6.32 23.13 11.14
N THR A 100 6.64 22.90 9.87
CA THR A 100 6.37 21.63 9.19
C THR A 100 7.51 20.67 9.44
N TRP A 101 7.19 19.44 9.84
CA TRP A 101 8.10 18.33 10.08
C TRP A 101 7.88 17.24 9.04
N LYS A 102 8.95 16.71 8.47
CA LYS A 102 8.91 15.55 7.57
C LYS A 102 9.85 14.48 8.08
N MET A 103 9.40 13.24 7.99
CA MET A 103 10.22 12.06 8.25
C MET A 103 10.28 11.25 6.97
N GLY A 104 11.45 10.73 6.64
CA GLY A 104 11.63 9.87 5.48
C GLY A 104 12.84 8.98 5.62
N GLY A 105 13.15 8.26 4.56
CA GLY A 105 14.22 7.28 4.57
C GLY A 105 13.92 6.09 3.67
N PHE A 106 14.67 5.02 3.84
CA PHE A 106 14.47 3.76 3.16
C PHE A 106 15.06 2.61 3.98
N VAL A 107 14.47 1.42 3.84
CA VAL A 107 15.07 0.16 4.30
C VAL A 107 15.80 -0.46 3.12
N LYS A 108 17.06 -0.85 3.32
CA LYS A 108 17.87 -1.51 2.27
C LYS A 108 18.45 -2.80 2.81
N VAL A 109 18.08 -3.91 2.17
CA VAL A 109 18.67 -5.24 2.40
C VAL A 109 19.69 -5.49 1.31
N VAL A 110 20.86 -5.96 1.71
CA VAL A 110 21.97 -6.30 0.82
C VAL A 110 22.33 -7.75 1.04
N GLY A 111 22.58 -8.47 -0.06
CA GLY A 111 23.23 -9.77 -0.07
C GLY A 111 24.37 -9.72 -1.07
N SER A 112 25.55 -10.21 -0.68
CA SER A 112 26.75 -10.21 -1.52
C SER A 112 27.49 -11.54 -1.44
N VAL A 113 28.14 -11.88 -2.54
CA VAL A 113 29.10 -12.99 -2.62
C VAL A 113 30.38 -12.41 -3.18
N THR A 114 31.45 -12.45 -2.40
CA THR A 114 32.73 -11.83 -2.74
C THR A 114 33.81 -12.88 -2.77
N ARG A 115 34.57 -12.95 -3.87
CA ARG A 115 35.72 -13.86 -4.00
C ARG A 115 37.02 -13.06 -3.98
N PHE A 116 37.89 -13.38 -3.04
CA PHE A 116 39.25 -12.85 -3.00
C PHE A 116 40.21 -13.89 -3.56
N GLY A 117 41.02 -13.49 -4.54
CA GLY A 117 41.99 -14.39 -5.18
C GLY A 117 43.15 -14.73 -4.27
N ASN A 118 43.61 -13.77 -3.46
CA ASN A 118 44.87 -13.86 -2.71
C ASN A 118 44.70 -13.33 -1.28
N GLY A 119 44.02 -14.08 -0.43
CA GLY A 119 43.88 -13.76 0.99
C GLY A 119 42.43 -13.70 1.45
N GLU A 120 42.25 -13.31 2.71
CA GLU A 120 40.96 -13.22 3.40
C GLU A 120 40.92 -11.94 4.22
N LEU A 121 39.76 -11.29 4.22
CA LEU A 121 39.52 -10.16 5.11
C LEU A 121 39.18 -10.65 6.53
N ALA A 122 39.59 -9.89 7.55
CA ALA A 122 39.19 -10.18 8.93
C ALA A 122 37.65 -10.09 9.09
N GLY A 123 37.09 -10.92 9.97
CA GLY A 123 35.68 -10.85 10.34
C GLY A 123 35.32 -9.47 10.90
N GLY A 124 34.25 -8.85 10.37
CA GLY A 124 33.83 -7.50 10.75
C GLY A 124 34.58 -6.36 10.04
N SER A 125 35.48 -6.66 9.10
CA SER A 125 36.09 -5.64 8.23
C SER A 125 35.05 -4.98 7.33
N LEU A 126 35.13 -3.66 7.17
CA LEU A 126 34.26 -2.89 6.28
C LEU A 126 34.39 -3.35 4.81
N GLY A 127 35.57 -3.79 4.39
CA GLY A 127 35.82 -4.28 3.03
C GLY A 127 35.11 -5.59 2.68
N LYS A 128 34.54 -6.27 3.68
CA LYS A 128 33.64 -7.40 3.44
C LYS A 128 32.23 -6.94 3.02
N GLU A 129 31.83 -5.74 3.43
CA GLU A 129 30.49 -5.17 3.25
C GLU A 129 30.44 -4.08 2.15
N PHE A 130 31.60 -3.47 1.87
CA PHE A 130 31.77 -2.40 0.89
C PHE A 130 32.92 -2.72 -0.06
N PHE A 131 32.80 -2.31 -1.31
CA PHE A 131 33.95 -2.29 -2.19
C PHE A 131 34.94 -1.20 -1.78
N LEU A 132 36.01 -1.60 -1.09
CA LEU A 132 37.10 -0.72 -0.64
C LEU A 132 38.44 -1.22 -1.20
N PRO A 133 38.94 -0.68 -2.33
CA PRO A 133 40.17 -1.17 -2.95
C PRO A 133 41.37 -1.23 -2.02
N GLN A 134 41.50 -0.23 -1.13
CA GLN A 134 42.57 -0.16 -0.13
C GLN A 134 42.56 -1.30 0.91
N GLN A 135 41.47 -2.07 1.01
CA GLN A 135 41.34 -3.21 1.91
C GLN A 135 41.39 -4.55 1.16
N ILE A 136 41.53 -4.57 -0.17
CA ILE A 136 41.62 -5.83 -0.92
C ILE A 136 42.85 -6.60 -0.40
N PRO A 137 42.65 -7.81 0.15
CA PRO A 137 43.75 -8.58 0.71
C PRO A 137 44.72 -8.99 -0.40
N VAL A 138 46.01 -8.91 -0.08
CA VAL A 138 47.10 -9.38 -0.94
C VAL A 138 47.96 -10.38 -0.16
N GLY A 139 47.95 -11.62 -0.63
CA GLY A 139 48.69 -12.73 -0.03
C GLY A 139 47.82 -13.65 0.83
N GLY A 140 48.16 -14.93 0.82
CA GLY A 140 47.36 -15.98 1.46
C GLY A 140 46.51 -16.77 0.47
N ALA A 141 45.73 -17.73 0.99
CA ALA A 141 44.87 -18.57 0.18
C ALA A 141 43.64 -17.79 -0.34
N ALA A 142 43.10 -18.23 -1.48
CA ALA A 142 41.84 -17.71 -1.98
C ALA A 142 40.71 -17.93 -0.97
N SER A 143 39.78 -16.98 -0.89
CA SER A 143 38.63 -17.05 0.01
C SER A 143 37.35 -16.59 -0.69
N THR A 144 36.20 -17.02 -0.15
CA THR A 144 34.88 -16.61 -0.61
C THR A 144 34.05 -16.23 0.62
N ASP A 145 33.53 -15.02 0.62
CA ASP A 145 32.62 -14.51 1.64
C ASP A 145 31.19 -14.44 1.10
N VAL A 146 30.21 -14.84 1.91
CA VAL A 146 28.78 -14.66 1.65
C VAL A 146 28.18 -13.86 2.79
N ILE A 147 27.62 -12.69 2.49
CA ILE A 147 27.21 -11.72 3.50
C ILE A 147 25.81 -11.21 3.19
N GLY A 148 25.02 -10.98 4.25
CA GLY A 148 23.73 -10.33 4.16
C GLY A 148 23.51 -9.36 5.33
N HIS A 149 22.97 -8.18 5.06
CA HIS A 149 22.71 -7.18 6.10
C HIS A 149 21.69 -6.11 5.67
N ALA A 150 21.19 -5.34 6.65
CA ALA A 150 20.30 -4.19 6.44
C ALA A 150 20.89 -2.83 6.87
N ARG A 151 22.21 -2.77 7.07
CA ARG A 151 22.95 -1.63 7.65
C ARG A 151 22.83 -0.31 6.89
N GLN A 152 22.53 -0.38 5.60
CA GLN A 152 22.39 0.80 4.74
C GLN A 152 21.00 1.46 4.85
N THR A 153 20.10 0.88 5.66
CA THR A 153 18.83 1.51 6.02
C THR A 153 19.08 2.92 6.54
N ARG A 154 18.36 3.88 5.96
CA ARG A 154 18.56 5.30 6.20
C ARG A 154 17.28 5.92 6.70
N LEU A 155 17.43 6.82 7.66
CA LEU A 155 16.33 7.60 8.21
C LEU A 155 16.73 9.07 8.24
N PHE A 156 15.80 9.95 7.93
CA PHE A 156 15.99 11.38 8.06
C PHE A 156 14.77 12.10 8.62
N PHE A 157 15.03 13.22 9.26
CA PHE A 157 14.05 14.19 9.71
C PHE A 157 14.39 15.54 9.10
N SER A 158 13.38 16.26 8.64
CA SER A 158 13.56 17.64 8.19
C SER A 158 12.45 18.55 8.70
N THR A 159 12.80 19.81 8.87
CA THR A 159 11.89 20.84 9.36
C THR A 159 11.87 22.02 8.40
N SER A 160 10.75 22.74 8.36
CA SER A 160 10.62 24.00 7.65
C SER A 160 9.73 24.94 8.44
N THR A 161 10.31 26.03 8.92
CA THR A 161 9.64 27.08 9.71
C THR A 161 9.68 28.40 8.94
N PRO A 162 8.54 29.04 8.62
CA PRO A 162 8.52 30.38 8.05
C PRO A 162 9.06 31.40 9.05
N VAL A 163 10.12 32.12 8.70
CA VAL A 163 10.77 33.16 9.52
C VAL A 163 11.14 34.35 8.62
N ALA A 164 10.58 35.52 8.91
CA ALA A 164 10.87 36.78 8.21
C ALA A 164 10.81 36.67 6.67
N GLY A 165 9.75 36.05 6.14
CA GLY A 165 9.53 35.91 4.69
C GLY A 165 10.36 34.83 3.99
N LYS A 166 11.17 34.05 4.72
CA LYS A 166 11.94 32.90 4.20
C LYS A 166 11.68 31.66 5.04
N ALA A 167 12.08 30.49 4.55
CA ALA A 167 12.02 29.25 5.31
C ALA A 167 13.34 28.98 6.03
N LEU A 168 13.31 28.85 7.35
CA LEU A 168 14.36 28.24 8.15
C LEU A 168 14.16 26.72 8.08
N LYS A 169 15.11 26.00 7.50
CA LYS A 169 15.04 24.55 7.32
C LYS A 169 16.08 23.86 8.18
N GLY A 170 15.69 22.76 8.81
CA GLY A 170 16.61 21.83 9.46
C GLY A 170 16.58 20.48 8.76
N HIS A 171 17.70 19.76 8.79
CA HIS A 171 17.79 18.40 8.30
C HIS A 171 18.72 17.59 9.20
N VAL A 172 18.37 16.34 9.48
CA VAL A 172 19.19 15.38 10.22
C VAL A 172 19.01 14.00 9.58
N GLU A 173 20.10 13.31 9.28
CA GLU A 173 20.12 12.03 8.54
C GLU A 173 21.08 11.03 9.20
N PHE A 174 20.64 9.77 9.32
CA PHE A 174 21.40 8.66 9.90
C PHE A 174 21.33 7.40 9.04
N ASP A 175 22.35 6.54 9.13
CA ASP A 175 22.27 5.12 8.75
C ASP A 175 23.03 4.25 9.76
N PHE A 176 23.35 2.99 9.42
CA PHE A 176 24.05 2.05 10.30
C PHE A 176 25.29 1.41 9.64
N ALA A 177 25.79 2.04 8.58
CA ALA A 177 26.68 1.42 7.61
C ALA A 177 28.16 1.49 8.01
N LEU A 178 28.62 2.64 8.51
CA LEU A 178 30.06 2.91 8.65
C LEU A 178 30.60 2.75 10.07
N ALA A 179 29.77 2.93 11.10
CA ALA A 179 30.24 2.76 12.47
C ALA A 179 30.61 1.29 12.75
N ALA A 180 31.77 1.09 13.38
CA ALA A 180 32.19 -0.24 13.82
C ALA A 180 31.12 -0.84 14.74
N ALA A 181 30.74 -2.09 14.47
CA ALA A 181 29.88 -2.83 15.39
C ALA A 181 30.65 -3.09 16.70
N PRO A 182 29.97 -3.11 17.86
CA PRO A 182 30.60 -3.53 19.11
C PRO A 182 31.30 -4.88 18.94
N LEU A 183 32.46 -5.06 19.55
CA LEU A 183 33.21 -6.32 19.47
C LEU A 183 32.31 -7.50 19.85
N GLY A 184 32.21 -8.49 18.97
CA GLY A 184 31.36 -9.68 19.17
C GLY A 184 29.86 -9.47 18.93
N ALA A 185 29.40 -8.29 18.50
CA ALA A 185 27.99 -8.04 18.22
C ALA A 185 27.39 -9.09 17.27
N GLN A 186 28.08 -9.42 16.17
CA GLN A 186 27.66 -10.43 15.20
C GLN A 186 27.49 -11.85 15.81
N ARG A 187 28.09 -12.16 16.96
CA ARG A 187 27.98 -13.48 17.61
C ARG A 187 26.74 -13.64 18.48
N ALA A 188 26.15 -12.54 18.96
CA ALA A 188 25.05 -12.58 19.91
C ALA A 188 23.75 -11.99 19.33
N THR A 189 23.77 -10.72 18.92
CA THR A 189 22.56 -9.97 18.57
C THR A 189 22.67 -9.17 17.26
N ASN A 190 23.86 -9.13 16.68
CA ASN A 190 24.19 -8.39 15.46
C ASN A 190 23.74 -6.92 15.48
N ALA A 191 23.95 -6.25 16.63
CA ALA A 191 23.59 -4.84 16.80
C ALA A 191 24.49 -3.91 15.98
N TYR A 192 23.89 -2.83 15.45
CA TYR A 192 24.61 -1.80 14.70
C TYR A 192 24.53 -0.43 15.38
N THR A 193 25.61 0.33 15.27
CA THR A 193 25.70 1.70 15.78
C THR A 193 25.15 2.68 14.73
N PRO A 194 24.19 3.56 15.10
CA PRO A 194 23.76 4.64 14.20
C PRO A 194 24.94 5.55 13.86
N THR A 195 25.14 5.79 12.57
CA THR A 195 26.13 6.71 12.01
C THR A 195 25.41 7.99 11.59
N PHE A 196 25.87 9.12 12.12
CA PHE A 196 25.40 10.44 11.71
C PHE A 196 25.96 10.79 10.33
N ARG A 197 25.10 11.17 9.39
CA ARG A 197 25.47 11.44 7.99
C ARG A 197 25.45 12.94 7.68
N ARG A 198 24.30 13.56 7.84
CA ARG A 198 24.04 14.96 7.51
C ARG A 198 23.28 15.58 8.67
N GLY A 199 23.66 16.80 9.01
CA GLY A 199 22.87 17.58 9.95
C GLY A 199 23.20 19.05 9.83
N PHE A 200 22.26 19.81 9.30
CA PHE A 200 22.48 21.22 8.98
C PHE A 200 21.20 22.02 9.08
N ILE A 201 21.38 23.32 9.20
CA ILE A 201 20.33 24.32 9.13
C ILE A 201 20.59 25.18 7.89
N SER A 202 19.54 25.53 7.17
CA SER A 202 19.62 26.48 6.07
C SER A 202 18.57 27.58 6.19
N TYR A 203 18.96 28.80 5.82
CA TYR A 203 18.10 29.96 5.81
C TYR A 203 18.43 30.86 4.63
N GLY A 204 17.52 30.92 3.65
CA GLY A 204 17.78 31.60 2.38
C GLY A 204 18.97 30.97 1.66
N ASN A 205 20.09 31.71 1.63
CA ASN A 205 21.30 31.34 0.91
C ASN A 205 22.43 30.82 1.82
N LEU A 206 22.19 30.74 3.12
CA LEU A 206 23.16 30.28 4.11
C LEU A 206 22.86 28.83 4.51
N LEU A 207 23.92 28.03 4.65
CA LEU A 207 23.89 26.69 5.25
C LEU A 207 24.95 26.60 6.34
N ILE A 208 24.59 26.03 7.49
CA ILE A 208 25.50 25.76 8.60
C ILE A 208 25.27 24.34 9.11
N GLY A 209 26.33 23.53 9.18
CA GLY A 209 26.26 22.17 9.73
C GLY A 209 27.13 21.17 8.98
N GLN A 210 26.89 19.89 9.21
CA GLN A 210 27.54 18.80 8.50
C GLN A 210 26.78 18.47 7.21
N GLU A 211 27.42 18.71 6.07
CA GLU A 211 26.90 18.41 4.74
C GLU A 211 28.05 17.95 3.83
N TRP A 212 27.75 17.48 2.63
CA TRP A 212 28.72 17.30 1.56
C TRP A 212 29.58 18.54 1.32
N THR A 213 30.89 18.36 1.21
CA THR A 213 31.81 19.43 0.81
C THR A 213 31.34 20.13 -0.47
N THR A 214 31.61 21.43 -0.58
CA THR A 214 31.28 22.24 -1.76
C THR A 214 31.98 21.74 -3.03
N PHE A 215 33.05 20.95 -2.89
CA PHE A 215 33.74 20.31 -4.00
C PHE A 215 33.07 19.01 -4.49
N GLN A 216 32.03 18.54 -3.80
CA GLN A 216 31.30 17.33 -4.16
C GLN A 216 29.95 17.68 -4.80
N ASN A 217 29.69 17.07 -5.95
CA ASN A 217 28.37 17.09 -6.57
C ASN A 217 27.73 15.70 -6.55
N PRO A 218 26.79 15.42 -5.61
CA PRO A 218 26.14 14.11 -5.53
C PRO A 218 25.38 13.71 -6.80
N ALA A 219 24.93 14.66 -7.62
CA ALA A 219 24.19 14.38 -8.86
C ALA A 219 25.07 13.74 -9.96
N HIS A 220 26.39 13.79 -9.81
CA HIS A 220 27.34 13.18 -10.75
C HIS A 220 27.75 11.75 -10.36
N LEU A 221 27.33 11.28 -9.18
CA LEU A 221 27.62 9.91 -8.77
C LEU A 221 26.74 8.96 -9.61
N PRO A 222 27.32 7.99 -10.33
CA PRO A 222 26.53 7.00 -11.05
C PRO A 222 25.71 6.17 -10.05
N GLU A 223 24.53 5.75 -10.49
CA GLU A 223 23.73 4.84 -9.71
C GLU A 223 24.47 3.50 -9.56
N SER A 224 24.60 3.04 -8.31
CA SER A 224 25.23 1.76 -7.98
C SER A 224 24.46 1.08 -6.85
N THR A 225 24.51 -0.25 -6.84
CA THR A 225 24.00 -1.06 -5.73
C THR A 225 24.95 -1.04 -4.53
N ASP A 226 26.24 -0.74 -4.75
CA ASP A 226 27.24 -0.53 -3.69
C ASP A 226 27.01 0.80 -2.96
N PHE A 227 27.29 0.81 -1.65
CA PHE A 227 27.04 1.97 -0.77
C PHE A 227 28.03 3.12 -0.95
N VAL A 228 29.28 2.79 -1.19
CA VAL A 228 30.40 3.71 -1.33
C VAL A 228 30.34 4.33 -2.72
N GLY A 229 29.91 3.56 -3.72
CA GLY A 229 29.93 4.00 -5.12
C GLY A 229 31.37 4.15 -5.63
N PRO A 230 31.62 4.86 -6.75
CA PRO A 230 32.96 5.05 -7.28
C PRO A 230 33.73 6.12 -6.46
N MET A 231 34.12 5.77 -5.24
CA MET A 231 34.98 6.65 -4.44
C MET A 231 36.42 6.71 -4.96
N ASP A 232 36.78 5.79 -5.85
CA ASP A 232 38.12 5.68 -6.45
C ASP A 232 38.49 6.84 -7.40
N GLY A 233 37.66 7.89 -7.47
CA GLY A 233 37.94 9.10 -8.23
C GLY A 233 36.98 10.25 -7.95
N SER A 234 36.23 10.22 -6.85
CA SER A 234 35.26 11.27 -6.49
C SER A 234 35.53 11.82 -5.10
N ILE A 235 35.20 13.09 -4.88
CA ILE A 235 35.38 13.77 -3.59
C ILE A 235 34.24 13.35 -2.66
N PHE A 236 34.47 12.43 -1.75
CA PHE A 236 33.39 11.88 -0.94
C PHE A 236 33.62 12.14 0.55
N VAL A 237 33.28 13.35 0.98
CA VAL A 237 33.40 13.77 2.37
C VAL A 237 32.19 14.61 2.77
N ARG A 238 31.71 14.37 3.99
CA ARG A 238 30.78 15.27 4.68
C ARG A 238 31.49 15.85 5.88
N GLN A 239 31.38 17.15 6.06
CA GLN A 239 32.08 17.85 7.13
C GLN A 239 31.31 19.08 7.59
N MET A 240 31.65 19.54 8.79
CA MET A 240 31.12 20.79 9.31
C MET A 240 31.52 21.94 8.39
N MET A 241 30.55 22.78 8.03
CA MET A 241 30.79 23.95 7.21
C MET A 241 29.85 25.10 7.53
N VAL A 242 30.27 26.28 7.10
CA VAL A 242 29.42 27.44 6.85
C VAL A 242 29.52 27.75 5.36
N GLN A 243 28.42 27.65 4.64
CA GLN A 243 28.35 27.85 3.19
C GLN A 243 27.36 28.95 2.84
N TYR A 244 27.74 29.80 1.90
CA TYR A 244 26.89 30.82 1.29
C TYR A 244 26.76 30.57 -0.22
N ARG A 245 25.52 30.57 -0.71
CA ARG A 245 25.18 30.43 -2.12
C ARG A 245 24.77 31.77 -2.71
N GLN A 246 25.51 32.24 -3.71
CA GLN A 246 25.21 33.46 -4.47
C GLN A 246 24.69 33.07 -5.86
N PRO A 247 23.37 33.23 -6.13
CA PRO A 247 22.86 33.09 -7.49
C PRO A 247 23.43 34.19 -8.38
N LEU A 248 23.99 33.80 -9.52
CA LEU A 248 24.56 34.73 -10.50
C LEU A 248 23.62 34.92 -11.70
N SER A 249 23.04 33.84 -12.21
CA SER A 249 22.03 33.84 -13.27
C SER A 249 21.17 32.57 -13.19
N GLU A 250 20.21 32.41 -14.09
CA GLU A 250 19.47 31.15 -14.21
C GLU A 250 20.42 29.98 -14.46
N GLY A 251 20.35 28.95 -13.61
CA GLY A 251 21.20 27.77 -13.68
C GLY A 251 22.66 27.96 -13.23
N LEU A 252 23.05 29.15 -12.77
CA LEU A 252 24.42 29.44 -12.33
C LEU A 252 24.45 29.98 -10.90
N ASP A 253 25.02 29.20 -10.00
CA ASP A 253 25.23 29.54 -8.60
C ASP A 253 26.73 29.53 -8.27
N LEU A 254 27.20 30.53 -7.52
CA LEU A 254 28.51 30.55 -6.88
C LEU A 254 28.37 30.12 -5.42
N TYR A 255 29.22 29.20 -4.97
CA TYR A 255 29.26 28.75 -3.58
C TYR A 255 30.57 29.18 -2.92
N LEU A 256 30.47 29.75 -1.73
CA LEU A 256 31.59 30.11 -0.88
C LEU A 256 31.42 29.39 0.45
N ALA A 257 32.43 28.64 0.90
CA ALA A 257 32.34 27.88 2.14
C ALA A 257 33.63 27.93 2.96
N ALA A 258 33.45 27.98 4.28
CA ALA A 258 34.48 27.63 5.25
C ALA A 258 34.15 26.23 5.76
N GLU A 259 35.05 25.27 5.49
CA GLU A 259 34.84 23.85 5.78
C GLU A 259 35.89 23.36 6.77
N ASN A 260 35.49 22.53 7.73
CA ASN A 260 36.39 21.97 8.74
C ASN A 260 37.32 20.94 8.09
N PRO A 261 38.65 21.16 8.02
CA PRO A 261 39.55 20.19 7.45
C PRO A 261 39.71 18.99 8.41
N GLN A 262 39.43 17.78 7.92
CA GLN A 262 39.82 16.55 8.61
C GLN A 262 40.93 15.87 7.81
N THR A 263 42.16 16.30 8.07
CA THR A 263 43.35 15.62 7.55
C THR A 263 43.77 14.54 8.54
N GLU A 264 43.76 13.28 8.12
CA GLU A 264 44.30 12.17 8.90
C GLU A 264 45.73 11.89 8.47
N THR A 265 46.67 11.99 9.41
CA THR A 265 48.03 11.47 9.22
C THR A 265 48.11 10.10 9.88
N ILE A 266 48.40 9.06 9.08
CA ILE A 266 48.77 7.76 9.62
C ILE A 266 50.17 7.91 10.21
N THR A 267 50.26 8.06 11.54
CA THR A 267 51.53 7.81 12.24
C THR A 267 51.71 6.30 12.31
N SER A 268 52.64 5.79 11.49
CA SER A 268 53.14 4.41 11.53
C SER A 268 53.91 4.13 12.81
#